data_AF-A0A9P1FT58-F1
#
_entry.id   AF-A0A9P1FT58-F1
#
_cell.length_a   1.000
_cell.length_b   1.000
_cell.length_c   1.000
_cell.angle_alpha   90.00
_cell.angle_beta   90.00
_cell.angle_gamma   90.00
#
_symmetry.space_group_name_H-M   'P 1'
#
loop_
_entity.id
_entity.type
_entity.pdbx_description
1 polymer ?
#
loop_
_entity_poly.entity_id
_entity_poly.type
_entity_poly.pdbx_seq_one_letter_code
_entity_poly.pdbx_strand_id
1 'polypeptide(L)'
;MGGKCIAQTLAMEDFMTEEVGMKQLHHKYFVQGVKAFELTKPLSDFPADKELVYKGVGQDGLPCSFKASVSEILQWQSSFRTYYASDIYVGEEGKDLVSQSLQGKSEAGEEAWKMKFAIRCSTNPVIMRFDGRVIAREVGDPTLTRIHLVSVCGIDFASRVHDHVDLTHYIKNWKEVYIFDEEGYPSVKHGRDFELSGTPAQLNVSKTLYDLKKMCRLRLRAQDDLGIQVVVEVGLGLGVFAGDALGIGNNVRQLSAMAMQKVLEEEQFKNICLVVLSLPVFYQNDNYDVYEKIFSREDSGYQGTVPVLLMDQDMHAIAVAAAGCLLA
;
A
#
# COMPACT_ATOMS: atom_id res chain seq x y z
N MET A 1 -3.10 -17.46 1.11
CA MET A 1 -1.63 -17.46 0.96
C MET A 1 -1.01 -18.36 2.01
N GLY A 2 -0.23 -19.38 1.63
CA GLY A 2 0.84 -19.86 2.51
C GLY A 2 2.00 -18.89 2.32
N GLY A 3 2.15 -17.91 3.22
CA GLY A 3 3.16 -16.83 3.14
C GLY A 3 4.61 -17.31 3.23
N LYS A 4 5.03 -18.18 2.31
CA LYS A 4 6.39 -18.70 2.21
C LYS A 4 7.21 -17.86 1.24
N CYS A 5 7.24 -16.55 1.45
CA CYS A 5 8.19 -15.65 0.78
C CYS A 5 9.59 -15.73 1.39
N ILE A 6 9.83 -16.65 2.34
CA ILE A 6 11.07 -16.78 3.10
C ILE A 6 12.28 -16.89 2.16
N ALA A 7 12.21 -17.71 1.12
CA ALA A 7 13.33 -17.89 0.19
C ALA A 7 13.65 -16.58 -0.57
N GLN A 8 12.63 -15.86 -1.03
CA GLN A 8 12.79 -14.57 -1.71
C GLN A 8 13.30 -13.49 -0.75
N THR A 9 12.79 -13.46 0.48
CA THR A 9 13.26 -12.54 1.52
C THR A 9 14.73 -12.80 1.82
N LEU A 10 15.12 -14.05 2.08
CA LEU A 10 16.51 -14.42 2.35
C LEU A 10 17.44 -14.08 1.16
N ALA A 11 17.02 -14.38 -0.07
CA ALA A 11 17.82 -14.04 -1.26
C ALA A 11 18.03 -12.51 -1.41
N MET A 12 17.02 -11.71 -1.09
CA MET A 12 17.15 -10.25 -1.06
C MET A 12 18.03 -9.79 0.11
N GLU A 13 17.92 -10.40 1.28
CA GLU A 13 18.78 -10.10 2.43
C GLU A 13 20.25 -10.39 2.11
N ASP A 14 20.54 -11.54 1.48
CA ASP A 14 21.88 -11.93 1.05
C ASP A 14 22.43 -10.93 0.03
N PHE A 15 21.66 -10.60 -1.01
CA PHE A 15 22.03 -9.57 -2.00
C PHE A 15 22.34 -8.22 -1.35
N MET A 16 21.48 -7.73 -0.45
CA MET A 16 21.67 -6.46 0.24
C MET A 16 22.88 -6.50 1.19
N THR A 17 23.15 -7.65 1.80
CA THR A 17 24.34 -7.85 2.65
C THR A 17 25.62 -7.79 1.82
N GLU A 18 25.65 -8.47 0.67
CA GLU A 18 26.81 -8.50 -0.23
C GLU A 18 27.07 -7.12 -0.85
N GLU A 19 26.05 -6.52 -1.46
CA GLU A 19 26.20 -5.30 -2.26
C GLU A 19 26.38 -4.05 -1.42
N VAL A 20 25.51 -3.83 -0.43
CA VAL A 20 25.44 -2.57 0.34
C VAL A 20 25.75 -2.76 1.83
N GLY A 21 26.20 -3.96 2.22
CA GLY A 21 26.64 -4.23 3.57
C GLY A 21 25.50 -4.10 4.59
N MET A 22 24.30 -4.54 4.23
CA MET A 22 23.15 -4.57 5.15
C MET A 22 23.49 -5.41 6.40
N LYS A 23 23.18 -4.87 7.58
CA LYS A 23 23.32 -5.57 8.87
C LYS A 23 22.05 -5.44 9.68
N GLN A 24 21.54 -6.57 10.18
CA GLN A 24 20.45 -6.57 11.14
C GLN A 24 20.96 -6.02 12.48
N LEU A 25 20.21 -5.08 13.06
CA LEU A 25 20.51 -4.52 14.37
C LEU A 25 19.87 -5.40 15.44
N HIS A 26 20.71 -6.17 16.14
CA HIS A 26 20.23 -7.09 17.19
C HIS A 26 19.43 -6.34 18.26
N HIS A 27 18.28 -6.90 18.63
CA HIS A 27 17.33 -6.35 19.61
C HIS A 27 16.78 -4.96 19.30
N LYS A 28 16.97 -4.46 18.07
CA LYS A 28 16.32 -3.24 17.60
C LYS A 28 15.24 -3.58 16.58
N TYR A 29 14.14 -2.86 16.68
CA TYR A 29 13.00 -2.97 15.79
C TYR A 29 12.64 -1.58 15.31
N PHE A 30 12.26 -1.45 14.02
CA PHE A 30 11.63 -0.21 13.55
C PHE A 30 10.23 -0.10 14.15
N VAL A 31 9.50 -1.21 14.13
CA VAL A 31 8.26 -1.47 14.86
C VAL A 31 8.28 -2.92 15.32
N GLN A 32 7.58 -3.27 16.40
CA GLN A 32 7.57 -4.62 16.94
C GLN A 32 7.22 -5.66 15.85
N GLY A 33 8.13 -6.61 15.61
CA GLY A 33 8.00 -7.61 14.54
C GLY A 33 8.73 -7.28 13.24
N VAL A 34 9.23 -6.05 13.07
CA VAL A 34 10.06 -5.62 11.93
C VAL A 34 11.46 -5.29 12.42
N LYS A 35 12.42 -6.17 12.13
CA LYS A 35 13.81 -6.02 12.57
C LYS A 35 14.42 -4.74 11.99
N ALA A 36 15.11 -3.97 12.82
CA ALA A 36 15.87 -2.83 12.35
C ALA A 36 17.12 -3.30 11.61
N PHE A 37 17.57 -2.52 10.63
CA PHE A 37 18.80 -2.77 9.89
C PHE A 37 19.54 -1.46 9.63
N GLU A 38 20.83 -1.57 9.34
CA GLU A 38 21.67 -0.48 8.84
C GLU A 38 22.39 -0.92 7.56
N LEU A 39 22.75 0.05 6.72
CA LEU A 39 23.59 -0.18 5.54
C LEU A 39 25.00 0.34 5.86
N THR A 40 26.00 -0.53 5.77
CA THR A 40 27.40 -0.14 6.09
C THR A 40 28.17 0.41 4.89
N LYS A 41 27.60 0.35 3.69
CA LYS A 41 28.13 0.96 2.47
C LYS A 41 27.04 1.86 1.85
N PRO A 42 27.04 3.17 2.16
CA PRO A 42 26.16 4.13 1.50
C PRO A 42 26.26 4.03 -0.02
N LEU A 43 25.12 4.21 -0.72
CA LEU A 43 25.12 4.20 -2.19
C LEU A 43 26.01 5.30 -2.80
N SER A 44 26.22 6.39 -2.07
CA SER A 44 27.11 7.50 -2.45
C SER A 44 28.58 7.10 -2.57
N ASP A 45 28.98 5.98 -1.98
CA ASP A 45 30.38 5.56 -1.90
C ASP A 45 30.78 4.72 -3.11
N PHE A 46 29.82 4.34 -3.95
CA PHE A 46 30.05 3.58 -5.17
C PHE A 46 30.22 4.49 -6.39
N PRO A 47 31.02 4.08 -7.39
CA PRO A 47 31.03 4.71 -8.70
C PRO A 47 29.63 4.76 -9.31
N ALA A 48 29.29 5.85 -10.00
CA ALA A 48 27.96 6.06 -10.58
C ALA A 48 27.58 4.98 -11.62
N ASP A 49 28.57 4.42 -12.29
CA ASP A 49 28.46 3.35 -13.29
C ASP A 49 28.56 1.94 -12.69
N LYS A 50 28.77 1.80 -11.37
CA LYS A 50 28.73 0.49 -10.72
C LYS A 50 27.36 -0.14 -10.96
N GLU A 51 27.36 -1.33 -11.55
CA GLU A 51 26.17 -2.16 -11.71
C GLU A 51 25.93 -3.01 -10.48
N LEU A 52 24.68 -3.01 -10.00
CA LEU A 52 24.16 -3.98 -9.04
C LEU A 52 23.33 -5.01 -9.80
N VAL A 53 23.60 -6.30 -9.55
CA VAL A 53 23.00 -7.41 -10.31
C VAL A 53 22.27 -8.36 -9.37
N TYR A 54 20.95 -8.30 -9.38
CA TYR A 54 20.11 -9.27 -8.67
C TYR A 54 19.86 -10.49 -9.57
N LYS A 55 20.25 -11.68 -9.12
CA LYS A 55 20.11 -12.93 -9.89
C LYS A 55 18.97 -13.79 -9.35
N GLY A 56 18.28 -14.49 -10.24
CA GLY A 56 17.25 -15.45 -9.87
C GLY A 56 16.76 -16.25 -11.07
N VAL A 57 15.47 -16.60 -11.06
CA VAL A 57 14.83 -17.41 -12.11
C VAL A 57 13.69 -16.64 -12.75
N GLY A 58 13.65 -16.62 -14.08
CA GLY A 58 12.59 -15.98 -14.87
C GLY A 58 11.29 -16.78 -14.94
N GLN A 59 10.31 -16.24 -15.64
CA GLN A 59 8.99 -16.86 -15.84
C GLN A 59 9.04 -18.19 -16.60
N ASP A 60 10.00 -18.33 -17.50
CA ASP A 60 10.30 -19.55 -18.27
C ASP A 60 11.06 -20.62 -17.46
N GLY A 61 11.39 -20.34 -16.20
CA GLY A 61 12.17 -21.23 -15.35
C GLY A 61 13.68 -21.19 -15.62
N LEU A 62 14.16 -20.29 -16.50
CA LEU A 62 15.57 -20.14 -16.82
C LEU A 62 16.26 -19.11 -15.91
N PRO A 63 17.60 -19.17 -15.74
CA PRO A 63 18.34 -18.14 -15.03
C PRO A 63 18.08 -16.75 -15.62
N CYS A 64 17.83 -15.79 -14.74
CA CYS A 64 17.46 -14.42 -15.08
C CYS A 64 18.16 -13.43 -14.15
N SER A 65 18.33 -12.19 -14.60
CA SER A 65 18.89 -11.12 -13.79
C SER A 65 18.19 -9.79 -14.00
N PHE A 66 18.11 -9.02 -12.92
CA PHE A 66 17.76 -7.62 -12.93
C PHE A 66 19.03 -6.81 -12.66
N LYS A 67 19.36 -5.87 -13.55
CA LYS A 67 20.54 -5.01 -13.41
C LYS A 67 20.12 -3.55 -13.28
N ALA A 68 20.88 -2.80 -12.49
CA ALA A 68 20.74 -1.35 -12.37
C ALA A 68 22.11 -0.72 -12.05
N SER A 69 22.40 0.45 -12.61
CA SER A 69 23.55 1.23 -12.13
C SER A 69 23.21 1.99 -10.85
N VAL A 70 24.23 2.37 -10.08
CA VAL A 70 24.07 3.25 -8.92
C VAL A 70 23.43 4.59 -9.32
N SER A 71 23.80 5.14 -10.48
CA SER A 71 23.19 6.36 -11.02
C SER A 71 21.69 6.23 -11.28
N GLU A 72 21.23 5.10 -11.84
CA GLU A 72 19.80 4.83 -12.03
C GLU A 72 19.06 4.75 -10.69
N ILE A 73 19.63 4.05 -9.70
CA ILE A 73 19.03 3.92 -8.37
C ILE A 73 18.89 5.28 -7.68
N LEU A 74 19.93 6.12 -7.74
CA LEU A 74 19.89 7.48 -7.19
C LEU A 74 18.86 8.36 -7.92
N GLN A 75 18.72 8.20 -9.24
CA GLN A 75 17.69 8.89 -10.01
C GLN A 75 16.29 8.44 -9.56
N TRP A 76 16.05 7.14 -9.38
CA TRP A 76 14.77 6.63 -8.89
C TRP A 76 14.47 7.13 -7.48
N GLN A 77 15.46 7.19 -6.58
CA GLN A 77 15.29 7.78 -5.24
C GLN A 77 14.94 9.28 -5.31
N SER A 78 15.55 10.03 -6.22
CA SER A 78 15.28 11.47 -6.41
C SER A 78 13.88 11.77 -6.96
N SER A 79 13.22 10.76 -7.55
CA SER A 79 11.83 10.87 -8.03
C SER A 79 10.80 10.90 -6.90
N PHE A 80 11.21 10.66 -5.66
CA PHE A 80 10.32 10.61 -4.51
C PHE A 80 9.51 11.91 -4.35
N ARG A 81 8.19 11.78 -4.30
CA ARG A 81 7.22 12.87 -4.07
C ARG A 81 6.24 12.47 -2.97
N THR A 82 5.74 13.46 -2.26
CA THR A 82 4.70 13.26 -1.24
C THR A 82 3.53 14.18 -1.52
N TYR A 83 2.34 13.60 -1.53
CA TYR A 83 1.06 14.30 -1.66
C TYR A 83 0.29 14.10 -0.37
N TYR A 84 -0.39 15.13 0.12
CA TYR A 84 -1.12 15.04 1.39
C TYR A 84 -2.36 15.93 1.38
N ALA A 85 -3.34 15.58 2.21
CA ALA A 85 -4.54 16.38 2.37
C ALA A 85 -4.24 17.64 3.21
N SER A 86 -4.30 18.82 2.60
CA SER A 86 -3.92 20.10 3.23
C SER A 86 -4.81 20.52 4.40
N ASP A 87 -6.02 20.01 4.48
CA ASP A 87 -6.93 20.21 5.62
C ASP A 87 -6.61 19.28 6.81
N ILE A 88 -5.81 18.23 6.61
CA ILE A 88 -5.26 17.38 7.68
C ILE A 88 -3.87 17.85 8.09
N TYR A 89 -3.05 18.24 7.11
CA TYR A 89 -1.68 18.72 7.30
C TYR A 89 -1.61 20.22 7.03
N VAL A 90 -2.02 20.99 8.04
CA VAL A 90 -2.16 22.45 7.94
C VAL A 90 -0.83 23.15 8.23
N GLY A 91 -0.45 24.10 7.38
CA GLY A 91 0.68 24.99 7.61
C GLY A 91 2.04 24.28 7.67
N GLU A 92 3.00 24.90 8.35
CA GLU A 92 4.35 24.34 8.53
C GLU A 92 4.35 23.14 9.48
N GLU A 93 3.53 23.15 10.55
CA GLU A 93 3.42 22.01 11.47
C GLU A 93 2.98 20.73 10.75
N GLY A 94 2.05 20.83 9.80
CA GLY A 94 1.66 19.70 8.96
C GLY A 94 2.80 19.19 8.09
N LYS A 95 3.61 20.08 7.51
CA LYS A 95 4.78 19.69 6.72
C LYS A 95 5.86 19.02 7.57
N ASP A 96 6.08 19.53 8.78
CA ASP A 96 7.02 18.95 9.74
C ASP A 96 6.58 17.54 10.14
N LEU A 97 5.29 17.33 10.40
CA LEU A 97 4.74 16.01 10.69
C LEU A 97 4.91 15.05 9.51
N VAL A 98 4.66 15.50 8.27
CA VAL A 98 4.92 14.67 7.08
C VAL A 98 6.40 14.31 7.03
N SER A 99 7.31 15.27 7.18
CA SER A 99 8.76 15.06 7.14
C SER A 99 9.22 14.06 8.20
N GLN A 100 8.71 14.16 9.43
CA GLN A 100 9.00 13.22 10.52
C GLN A 100 8.47 11.82 10.21
N SER A 101 7.23 11.72 9.73
CA SER A 101 6.61 10.44 9.38
C SER A 101 7.35 9.73 8.24
N LEU A 102 7.83 10.48 7.25
CA LEU A 102 8.66 9.96 6.15
C LEU A 102 10.00 9.39 6.64
N GLN A 103 10.50 9.85 7.79
CA GLN A 103 11.70 9.32 8.45
C GLN A 103 11.40 8.13 9.36
N GLY A 104 10.16 7.65 9.40
CA GLY A 104 9.73 6.57 10.30
C GLY A 104 9.67 6.98 11.77
N LYS A 105 9.53 8.28 12.05
CA LYS A 105 9.52 8.84 13.41
C LYS A 105 8.11 9.19 13.91
N SER A 106 7.06 8.83 13.18
CA SER A 106 5.67 9.06 13.59
C SER A 106 5.30 8.17 14.78
N GLU A 107 4.65 8.74 15.77
CA GLU A 107 4.10 7.99 16.90
C GLU A 107 2.83 7.21 16.52
N ALA A 108 2.49 6.21 17.35
CA ALA A 108 1.20 5.53 17.22
C ALA A 108 0.04 6.49 17.53
N GLY A 109 -1.17 6.12 17.10
CA GLY A 109 -2.36 6.92 17.36
C GLY A 109 -2.61 7.99 16.29
N GLU A 110 -2.69 9.26 16.69
CA GLU A 110 -3.18 10.32 15.79
C GLU A 110 -2.22 10.57 14.61
N GLU A 111 -0.91 10.56 14.84
CA GLU A 111 0.09 10.73 13.78
C GLU A 111 0.02 9.60 12.76
N ALA A 112 0.01 8.35 13.22
CA ALA A 112 -0.18 7.17 12.38
C ALA A 112 -1.52 7.21 11.61
N TRP A 113 -2.59 7.70 12.23
CA TRP A 113 -3.90 7.87 11.58
C TRP A 113 -3.86 8.92 10.47
N LYS A 114 -3.20 10.07 10.71
CA LYS A 114 -3.04 11.13 9.69
C LYS A 114 -2.32 10.61 8.45
N MET A 115 -1.41 9.65 8.58
CA MET A 115 -0.66 9.07 7.45
C MET A 115 -1.52 8.35 6.41
N LYS A 116 -2.79 8.06 6.71
CA LYS A 116 -3.77 7.60 5.70
C LYS A 116 -4.11 8.65 4.66
N PHE A 117 -3.88 9.92 4.98
CA PHE A 117 -4.11 11.07 4.10
C PHE A 117 -2.80 11.65 3.56
N ALA A 118 -1.74 10.85 3.53
CA ALA A 118 -0.47 11.15 2.88
C ALA A 118 -0.07 10.00 1.96
N ILE A 119 0.49 10.33 0.81
CA ILE A 119 0.82 9.40 -0.27
C ILE A 119 2.25 9.62 -0.67
N ARG A 120 2.98 8.53 -0.80
CA ARG A 120 4.37 8.52 -1.25
C ARG A 120 4.41 7.91 -2.64
N CYS A 121 4.99 8.64 -3.58
CA CYS A 121 5.15 8.19 -4.95
C CYS A 121 6.62 8.24 -5.35
N SER A 122 7.10 7.20 -6.03
CA SER A 122 8.42 7.20 -6.65
C SER A 122 8.46 6.25 -7.83
N THR A 123 9.34 6.51 -8.79
CA THR A 123 9.76 5.51 -9.77
C THR A 123 10.24 4.26 -9.04
N ASN A 124 9.69 3.11 -9.40
CA ASN A 124 9.97 1.84 -8.74
C ASN A 124 9.93 0.70 -9.76
N PRO A 125 11.06 0.44 -10.43
CA PRO A 125 11.19 -0.73 -11.29
C PRO A 125 10.91 -2.01 -10.51
N VAL A 126 10.15 -2.91 -11.13
CA VAL A 126 9.76 -4.18 -10.50
C VAL A 126 10.85 -5.21 -10.72
N ILE A 127 11.52 -5.63 -9.64
CA ILE A 127 12.59 -6.64 -9.68
C ILE A 127 12.01 -8.04 -9.90
N MET A 128 10.89 -8.36 -9.25
CA MET A 128 10.28 -9.69 -9.29
C MET A 128 8.76 -9.60 -9.13
N ARG A 129 8.04 -10.60 -9.68
CA ARG A 129 6.60 -10.78 -9.44
C ARG A 129 6.33 -11.42 -8.07
N PHE A 130 5.06 -11.46 -7.65
CA PHE A 130 4.68 -12.04 -6.33
C PHE A 130 4.99 -13.53 -6.19
N ASP A 131 5.15 -14.25 -7.29
CA ASP A 131 5.63 -15.64 -7.34
C ASP A 131 7.15 -15.78 -7.13
N GLY A 132 7.87 -14.66 -6.97
CA GLY A 132 9.32 -14.62 -6.79
C GLY A 132 10.12 -14.76 -8.08
N ARG A 133 9.48 -14.74 -9.25
CA ARG A 133 10.18 -14.79 -10.54
C ARG A 133 10.76 -13.43 -10.88
N VAL A 134 12.05 -13.42 -11.22
CA VAL A 134 12.80 -12.20 -11.57
C VAL A 134 12.38 -11.70 -12.94
N ILE A 135 12.23 -10.38 -13.06
CA ILE A 135 11.97 -9.69 -14.32
C ILE A 135 13.31 -9.29 -14.91
N ALA A 136 13.59 -9.77 -16.12
CA ALA A 136 14.83 -9.45 -16.82
C ALA A 136 14.90 -7.94 -17.08
N ARG A 137 16.06 -7.34 -16.78
CA ARG A 137 16.32 -5.93 -17.06
C ARG A 137 17.81 -5.70 -17.22
N GLU A 138 18.18 -4.95 -18.25
CA GLU A 138 19.54 -4.41 -18.43
C GLU A 138 19.59 -2.94 -18.01
N VAL A 139 20.80 -2.45 -17.70
CA VAL A 139 21.02 -1.02 -17.40
C VAL A 139 20.59 -0.17 -18.59
N GLY A 140 19.88 0.92 -18.33
CA GLY A 140 19.35 1.81 -19.36
C GLY A 140 18.04 1.35 -20.00
N ASP A 141 17.48 0.19 -19.63
CA ASP A 141 16.14 -0.21 -20.07
C ASP A 141 15.09 0.78 -19.53
N PRO A 142 14.40 1.54 -20.42
CA PRO A 142 13.44 2.57 -20.03
C PRO A 142 12.05 2.00 -19.70
N THR A 143 11.81 0.72 -19.95
CA THR A 143 10.48 0.11 -19.80
C THR A 143 10.04 0.17 -18.34
N LEU A 144 10.85 -0.40 -17.45
CA LEU A 144 10.48 -0.53 -16.03
C LEU A 144 10.63 0.78 -15.25
N THR A 145 11.32 1.78 -15.79
CA THR A 145 11.43 3.11 -15.16
C THR A 145 10.17 3.96 -15.34
N ARG A 146 9.19 3.48 -16.11
CA ARG A 146 7.84 4.05 -16.21
C ARG A 146 6.92 3.64 -15.05
N ILE A 147 7.31 2.60 -14.31
CA ILE A 147 6.51 2.09 -13.20
C ILE A 147 6.75 2.97 -11.97
N HIS A 148 5.65 3.37 -11.33
CA HIS A 148 5.68 4.12 -10.08
C HIS A 148 5.08 3.27 -8.96
N LEU A 149 5.72 3.27 -7.80
CA LEU A 149 5.13 2.77 -6.57
C LEU A 149 4.38 3.90 -5.89
N VAL A 150 3.11 3.65 -5.58
CA VAL A 150 2.26 4.54 -4.79
C VAL A 150 1.99 3.86 -3.45
N SER A 151 2.59 4.37 -2.39
CA SER A 151 2.46 3.83 -1.04
C SER A 151 1.58 4.72 -0.18
N VAL A 152 0.56 4.12 0.44
CA VAL A 152 -0.40 4.78 1.33
C VAL A 152 -0.86 3.81 2.42
N CYS A 153 -1.22 4.34 3.59
CA CYS A 153 -1.84 3.56 4.65
C CYS A 153 -3.36 3.45 4.40
N GLY A 154 -3.92 2.24 4.44
CA GLY A 154 -5.37 2.03 4.47
C GLY A 154 -5.96 2.31 5.86
N ILE A 155 -7.30 2.37 5.97
CA ILE A 155 -7.96 2.23 7.28
C ILE A 155 -7.80 0.79 7.74
N ASP A 156 -7.36 0.60 8.98
CA ASP A 156 -7.04 -0.73 9.51
C ASP A 156 -8.00 -1.08 10.65
N PHE A 157 -8.81 -2.12 10.45
CA PHE A 157 -9.73 -2.65 11.45
C PHE A 157 -9.22 -3.95 12.08
N ALA A 158 -7.90 -4.12 12.20
CA ALA A 158 -7.27 -5.28 12.85
C ALA A 158 -7.53 -5.38 14.35
N SER A 159 -8.08 -4.33 14.98
CA SER A 159 -8.19 -4.22 16.44
C SER A 159 -6.85 -4.33 17.16
N ARG A 160 -5.84 -3.58 16.69
CA ARG A 160 -4.52 -3.54 17.31
C ARG A 160 -4.27 -2.20 17.98
N VAL A 161 -3.37 -2.20 18.95
CA VAL A 161 -2.95 -0.97 19.66
C VAL A 161 -2.48 0.10 18.69
N HIS A 162 -1.78 -0.29 17.61
CA HIS A 162 -1.30 0.66 16.59
C HIS A 162 -2.44 1.32 15.79
N ASP A 163 -3.62 0.70 15.74
CA ASP A 163 -4.82 1.18 15.03
C ASP A 163 -5.86 1.82 15.98
N HIS A 164 -5.50 2.10 17.24
CA HIS A 164 -6.46 2.59 18.23
C HIS A 164 -7.33 3.77 17.74
N VAL A 165 -6.72 4.69 16.98
CA VAL A 165 -7.46 5.83 16.42
C VAL A 165 -8.42 5.41 15.32
N ASP A 166 -8.12 4.41 14.49
CA ASP A 166 -9.10 3.91 13.51
C ASP A 166 -10.37 3.40 14.20
N LEU A 167 -10.19 2.71 15.31
CA LEU A 167 -11.28 2.11 16.05
C LEU A 167 -12.13 3.19 16.72
N THR A 168 -11.51 4.12 17.46
CA THR A 168 -12.24 5.20 18.13
C THR A 168 -12.84 6.22 17.16
N HIS A 169 -12.24 6.38 15.98
CA HIS A 169 -12.67 7.35 14.99
C HIS A 169 -13.82 6.84 14.12
N TYR A 170 -13.81 5.54 13.76
CA TYR A 170 -14.77 4.95 12.83
C TYR A 170 -15.79 4.01 13.50
N ILE A 171 -15.58 3.50 14.72
CA ILE A 171 -16.55 2.64 15.42
C ILE A 171 -17.28 3.46 16.48
N LYS A 172 -18.60 3.63 16.32
CA LYS A 172 -19.42 4.47 17.21
C LYS A 172 -19.48 3.93 18.63
N ASN A 173 -19.61 2.61 18.77
CA ASN A 173 -19.74 1.92 20.05
C ASN A 173 -18.43 1.23 20.47
N TRP A 174 -17.26 1.80 20.12
CA TRP A 174 -15.96 1.17 20.38
C TRP A 174 -15.78 0.75 21.86
N LYS A 175 -16.31 1.55 22.81
CA LYS A 175 -16.26 1.24 24.26
C LYS A 175 -17.05 -0.03 24.66
N GLU A 176 -18.02 -0.44 23.85
CA GLU A 176 -18.79 -1.66 24.10
C GLU A 176 -18.13 -2.87 23.43
N VAL A 177 -17.33 -2.63 22.38
CA VAL A 177 -16.64 -3.65 21.58
C VAL A 177 -15.39 -4.19 22.29
N TYR A 178 -14.73 -3.38 23.12
CA TYR A 178 -13.52 -3.78 23.83
C TYR A 178 -13.78 -4.12 25.29
N ILE A 179 -12.99 -5.07 25.81
CA ILE A 179 -12.87 -5.30 27.24
C ILE A 179 -11.89 -4.26 27.80
N PHE A 180 -12.19 -3.72 28.99
CA PHE A 180 -11.35 -2.74 29.67
C PHE A 180 -10.68 -3.38 30.90
N ASP A 181 -9.46 -2.97 31.20
CA ASP A 181 -8.75 -3.32 32.43
C ASP A 181 -9.29 -2.55 33.65
N GLU A 182 -8.70 -2.81 34.82
CA GLU A 182 -9.12 -2.18 36.09
C GLU A 182 -8.86 -0.67 36.11
N GLU A 183 -7.90 -0.21 35.31
CA GLU A 183 -7.52 1.19 35.11
C GLU A 183 -8.40 1.93 34.09
N GLY A 184 -9.28 1.21 33.38
CA GLY A 184 -10.21 1.78 32.41
C GLY A 184 -9.60 2.00 31.02
N TYR A 185 -8.54 1.27 30.66
CA TYR A 185 -7.98 1.20 29.31
C TYR A 185 -8.41 -0.09 28.60
N PRO A 186 -8.49 -0.11 27.24
CA PRO A 186 -8.78 -1.34 26.52
C PRO A 186 -7.71 -2.42 26.81
N SER A 187 -8.16 -3.59 27.29
CA SER A 187 -7.32 -4.75 27.56
C SER A 187 -6.61 -5.20 26.27
N VAL A 188 -5.32 -5.55 26.39
CA VAL A 188 -4.47 -5.95 25.27
C VAL A 188 -3.93 -7.36 25.48
N LYS A 189 -4.21 -8.27 24.55
CA LYS A 189 -3.63 -9.61 24.49
C LYS A 189 -2.25 -9.57 23.83
N HIS A 190 -1.28 -10.21 24.47
CA HIS A 190 0.10 -10.34 23.98
C HIS A 190 0.78 -9.01 23.62
N GLY A 191 0.34 -7.90 24.22
CA GLY A 191 0.86 -6.56 23.97
C GLY A 191 0.58 -5.99 22.57
N ARG A 192 -0.32 -6.59 21.78
CA ARG A 192 -0.59 -6.17 20.39
C ARG A 192 -2.06 -6.00 20.04
N ASP A 193 -2.87 -7.02 20.29
CA ASP A 193 -4.26 -7.08 19.82
C ASP A 193 -5.21 -6.75 20.98
N PHE A 194 -6.19 -5.88 20.75
CA PHE A 194 -7.21 -5.57 21.74
C PHE A 194 -8.10 -6.77 22.02
N GLU A 195 -8.49 -6.94 23.27
CA GLU A 195 -9.44 -7.95 23.66
C GLU A 195 -10.88 -7.50 23.35
N LEU A 196 -11.60 -8.33 22.59
CA LEU A 196 -12.98 -8.06 22.17
C LEU A 196 -13.97 -8.61 23.18
N SER A 197 -15.01 -7.84 23.50
CA SER A 197 -16.11 -8.22 24.39
C SER A 197 -17.11 -9.20 23.75
N GLY A 198 -17.09 -9.31 22.42
CA GLY A 198 -18.08 -10.02 21.62
C GLY A 198 -19.26 -9.14 21.16
N THR A 199 -19.34 -7.89 21.61
CA THR A 199 -20.34 -6.93 21.08
C THR A 199 -20.03 -6.59 19.62
N PRO A 200 -21.02 -6.69 18.70
CA PRO A 200 -20.82 -6.29 17.31
C PRO A 200 -20.47 -4.80 17.17
N ALA A 201 -19.46 -4.49 16.35
CA ALA A 201 -19.06 -3.12 16.11
C ALA A 201 -20.08 -2.38 15.22
N GLN A 202 -20.33 -1.11 15.54
CA GLN A 202 -21.19 -0.21 14.78
C GLN A 202 -20.35 0.81 14.03
N LEU A 203 -20.17 0.56 12.72
CA LEU A 203 -19.39 1.44 11.85
C LEU A 203 -20.07 2.81 11.68
N ASN A 204 -19.28 3.87 11.71
CA ASN A 204 -19.68 5.21 11.31
C ASN A 204 -19.64 5.35 9.80
N VAL A 205 -20.65 4.77 9.14
CA VAL A 205 -20.78 4.69 7.67
C VAL A 205 -20.48 6.00 6.96
N SER A 206 -21.11 7.11 7.38
CA SER A 206 -20.95 8.40 6.72
C SER A 206 -19.51 8.92 6.79
N LYS A 207 -18.87 8.76 7.96
CA LYS A 207 -17.50 9.22 8.20
C LYS A 207 -16.48 8.33 7.48
N THR A 208 -16.64 7.02 7.58
CA THR A 208 -15.81 6.05 6.86
C THR A 208 -15.89 6.26 5.35
N LEU A 209 -17.08 6.46 4.79
CA LEU A 209 -17.23 6.74 3.37
C LEU A 209 -16.57 8.07 2.96
N TYR A 210 -16.74 9.12 3.77
CA TYR A 210 -16.13 10.42 3.52
C TYR A 210 -14.61 10.31 3.43
N ASP A 211 -13.98 9.66 4.42
CA ASP A 211 -12.54 9.52 4.48
C ASP A 211 -12.01 8.57 3.40
N LEU A 212 -12.68 7.45 3.12
CA LEU A 212 -12.33 6.57 2.00
C LEU A 212 -12.38 7.31 0.66
N LYS A 213 -13.40 8.14 0.41
CA LYS A 213 -13.46 8.97 -0.79
C LYS A 213 -12.30 9.95 -0.86
N LYS A 214 -11.96 10.58 0.27
CA LYS A 214 -10.85 11.52 0.36
C LYS A 214 -9.51 10.84 0.05
N MET A 215 -9.29 9.65 0.59
CA MET A 215 -8.12 8.81 0.31
C MET A 215 -8.06 8.41 -1.17
N CYS A 216 -9.14 7.86 -1.73
CA CYS A 216 -9.23 7.51 -3.17
C CYS A 216 -8.90 8.71 -4.06
N ARG A 217 -9.52 9.86 -3.79
CA ARG A 217 -9.29 11.10 -4.55
C ARG A 217 -7.84 11.56 -4.47
N LEU A 218 -7.26 11.59 -3.28
CA LEU A 218 -5.87 11.99 -3.10
C LEU A 218 -4.93 11.08 -3.92
N ARG A 219 -5.19 9.77 -3.94
CA ARG A 219 -4.39 8.78 -4.69
C ARG A 219 -4.50 8.94 -6.19
N LEU A 220 -5.71 9.05 -6.71
CA LEU A 220 -5.90 9.20 -8.15
C LEU A 220 -5.36 10.55 -8.63
N ARG A 221 -5.55 11.64 -7.88
CA ARG A 221 -4.95 12.94 -8.22
C ARG A 221 -3.42 12.92 -8.16
N ALA A 222 -2.83 12.32 -7.13
CA ALA A 222 -1.37 12.18 -7.05
C ALA A 222 -0.79 11.39 -8.24
N GLN A 223 -1.49 10.36 -8.70
CA GLN A 223 -1.10 9.59 -9.89
C GLN A 223 -1.29 10.39 -11.18
N ASP A 224 -2.40 11.12 -11.29
CA ASP A 224 -2.68 12.00 -12.42
C ASP A 224 -1.66 13.13 -12.54
N ASP A 225 -1.29 13.78 -11.43
CA ASP A 225 -0.28 14.85 -11.36
C ASP A 225 1.12 14.37 -11.82
N LEU A 226 1.42 13.09 -11.60
CA LEU A 226 2.65 12.45 -12.08
C LEU A 226 2.59 12.04 -13.56
N GLY A 227 1.45 12.22 -14.23
CA GLY A 227 1.25 11.83 -15.62
C GLY A 227 1.05 10.33 -15.84
N ILE A 228 0.66 9.59 -14.80
CA ILE A 228 0.43 8.15 -14.90
C ILE A 228 -0.83 7.88 -15.74
N GLN A 229 -0.70 7.04 -16.77
CA GLN A 229 -1.80 6.73 -17.69
C GLN A 229 -2.57 5.46 -17.30
N VAL A 230 -1.87 4.47 -16.73
CA VAL A 230 -2.48 3.22 -16.27
C VAL A 230 -2.26 3.11 -14.77
N VAL A 231 -3.36 3.17 -14.04
CA VAL A 231 -3.40 3.11 -12.58
C VAL A 231 -3.81 1.71 -12.15
N VAL A 232 -2.97 1.06 -11.35
CA VAL A 232 -3.26 -0.27 -10.77
C VAL A 232 -3.53 -0.09 -9.28
N GLU A 233 -4.76 -0.34 -8.89
CA GLU A 233 -5.33 -0.03 -7.58
C GLU A 233 -5.81 -1.31 -6.88
N VAL A 234 -5.98 -1.21 -5.57
CA VAL A 234 -6.57 -2.27 -4.72
C VAL A 234 -7.64 -1.67 -3.83
N GLY A 235 -8.43 -2.53 -3.20
CA GLY A 235 -9.37 -2.11 -2.17
C GLY A 235 -8.68 -1.46 -0.96
N LEU A 236 -9.08 -0.23 -0.62
CA LEU A 236 -8.56 0.48 0.54
C LEU A 236 -9.07 -0.15 1.84
N GLY A 237 -8.15 -0.58 2.69
CA GLY A 237 -8.49 -1.21 3.98
C GLY A 237 -9.07 -2.63 3.86
N LEU A 238 -8.93 -3.29 2.69
CA LEU A 238 -9.56 -4.58 2.42
C LEU A 238 -8.64 -5.81 2.56
N GLY A 239 -7.49 -5.64 3.21
CA GLY A 239 -6.58 -6.75 3.52
C GLY A 239 -7.14 -7.68 4.62
N VAL A 240 -6.25 -8.26 5.44
CA VAL A 240 -6.62 -9.02 6.66
C VAL A 240 -7.48 -8.19 7.64
N PHE A 241 -7.59 -6.89 7.39
CA PHE A 241 -8.10 -5.88 8.30
C PHE A 241 -9.38 -5.21 7.81
N ALA A 242 -10.17 -5.89 6.97
CA ALA A 242 -11.50 -5.41 6.59
C ALA A 242 -12.46 -5.28 7.79
N GLY A 243 -12.09 -5.84 8.96
CA GLY A 243 -12.92 -5.81 10.17
C GLY A 243 -13.88 -6.99 10.25
N ASP A 244 -13.53 -8.12 9.63
CA ASP A 244 -14.32 -9.36 9.71
C ASP A 244 -14.45 -9.84 11.17
N ALA A 245 -13.37 -9.76 11.96
CA ALA A 245 -13.38 -10.09 13.39
C ALA A 245 -14.28 -9.17 14.23
N LEU A 246 -14.59 -7.97 13.71
CA LEU A 246 -15.47 -6.99 14.33
C LEU A 246 -16.92 -7.07 13.80
N GLY A 247 -17.19 -7.95 12.83
CA GLY A 247 -18.50 -8.08 12.19
C GLY A 247 -18.85 -6.97 11.19
N ILE A 248 -17.89 -6.12 10.80
CA ILE A 248 -18.10 -4.97 9.89
C ILE A 248 -17.48 -5.15 8.50
N GLY A 249 -16.80 -6.28 8.26
CA GLY A 249 -16.08 -6.58 7.02
C GLY A 249 -16.83 -6.26 5.74
N ASN A 250 -18.06 -6.77 5.62
CA ASN A 250 -18.88 -6.55 4.43
C ASN A 250 -19.23 -5.07 4.22
N ASN A 251 -19.51 -4.34 5.30
CA ASN A 251 -19.78 -2.90 5.21
C ASN A 251 -18.52 -2.15 4.75
N VAL A 252 -17.34 -2.49 5.27
CA VAL A 252 -16.08 -1.86 4.86
C VAL A 252 -15.78 -2.14 3.38
N ARG A 253 -15.95 -3.38 2.90
CA ARG A 253 -15.79 -3.73 1.48
C ARG A 253 -16.72 -2.90 0.59
N GLN A 254 -18.00 -2.81 0.95
CA GLN A 254 -18.99 -2.02 0.22
C GLN A 254 -18.60 -0.54 0.19
N LEU A 255 -18.21 0.05 1.33
CA LEU A 255 -17.84 1.47 1.38
C LEU A 255 -16.56 1.77 0.62
N SER A 256 -15.57 0.86 0.61
CA SER A 256 -14.36 1.02 -0.20
C SER A 256 -14.67 1.03 -1.69
N ALA A 257 -15.51 0.10 -2.16
CA ALA A 257 -15.96 0.05 -3.55
C ALA A 257 -16.79 1.30 -3.92
N MET A 258 -17.75 1.69 -3.08
CA MET A 258 -18.56 2.90 -3.29
C MET A 258 -17.71 4.18 -3.30
N ALA A 259 -16.67 4.25 -2.46
CA ALA A 259 -15.77 5.40 -2.43
C ALA A 259 -15.02 5.55 -3.75
N MET A 260 -14.46 4.45 -4.28
CA MET A 260 -13.81 4.45 -5.60
C MET A 260 -14.79 4.84 -6.70
N GLN A 261 -15.97 4.21 -6.73
CA GLN A 261 -17.02 4.51 -7.72
C GLN A 261 -17.37 6.00 -7.74
N LYS A 262 -17.66 6.57 -6.56
CA LYS A 262 -18.03 7.98 -6.42
C LYS A 262 -16.91 8.91 -6.86
N VAL A 263 -15.65 8.60 -6.54
CA VAL A 263 -14.52 9.43 -7.00
C VAL A 263 -14.37 9.38 -8.51
N LEU A 264 -14.50 8.19 -9.13
CA LEU A 264 -14.46 8.04 -10.58
C LEU A 264 -15.67 8.68 -11.29
N GLU A 265 -16.77 8.92 -10.59
CA GLU A 265 -17.93 9.67 -11.09
C GLU A 265 -17.76 11.19 -10.96
N GLU A 266 -17.22 11.64 -9.82
CA GLU A 266 -17.15 13.04 -9.42
C GLU A 266 -15.94 13.78 -10.02
N GLU A 267 -14.88 13.04 -10.37
CA GLU A 267 -13.60 13.61 -10.81
C GLU A 267 -13.35 13.37 -12.31
N GLN A 268 -12.61 14.29 -12.93
CA GLN A 268 -12.00 14.11 -14.23
C GLN A 268 -10.49 14.12 -14.06
N PHE A 269 -9.82 13.13 -14.66
CA PHE A 269 -8.37 12.99 -14.63
C PHE A 269 -7.80 13.31 -16.01
N LYS A 270 -6.72 14.09 -16.05
CA LYS A 270 -6.14 14.60 -17.30
C LYS A 270 -5.33 13.54 -18.04
N ASN A 271 -4.57 12.74 -17.29
CA ASN A 271 -3.57 11.83 -17.80
C ASN A 271 -3.98 10.37 -17.63
N ILE A 272 -4.76 10.03 -16.59
CA ILE A 272 -5.23 8.66 -16.36
C ILE A 272 -6.18 8.23 -17.48
N CYS A 273 -5.78 7.22 -18.25
CA CYS A 273 -6.57 6.62 -19.32
C CYS A 273 -7.24 5.31 -18.90
N LEU A 274 -6.66 4.60 -17.93
CA LEU A 274 -7.15 3.30 -17.48
C LEU A 274 -6.95 3.15 -15.97
N VAL A 275 -8.00 2.72 -15.29
CA VAL A 275 -7.94 2.26 -13.90
C VAL A 275 -8.19 0.76 -13.89
N VAL A 276 -7.26 0.02 -13.30
CA VAL A 276 -7.33 -1.42 -13.08
C VAL A 276 -7.42 -1.67 -11.59
N LEU A 277 -8.40 -2.45 -11.14
CA LEU A 277 -8.53 -2.88 -9.75
C LEU A 277 -8.12 -4.34 -9.64
N SER A 278 -6.96 -4.58 -9.04
CA SER A 278 -6.43 -5.91 -8.74
C SER A 278 -7.03 -6.37 -7.40
N LEU A 279 -8.04 -7.21 -7.45
CA LEU A 279 -8.84 -7.60 -6.29
C LEU A 279 -8.69 -9.10 -6.05
N PRO A 280 -7.87 -9.53 -5.07
CA PRO A 280 -7.85 -10.92 -4.67
C PRO A 280 -9.21 -11.48 -4.32
N VAL A 281 -9.41 -12.75 -4.68
CA VAL A 281 -10.52 -13.56 -4.18
C VAL A 281 -9.96 -14.65 -3.29
N PHE A 282 -10.21 -14.55 -1.98
CA PHE A 282 -9.85 -15.58 -1.02
C PHE A 282 -11.01 -16.54 -0.73
N TYR A 283 -12.25 -16.11 -0.96
CA TYR A 283 -13.49 -16.88 -0.77
C TYR A 283 -14.63 -16.29 -1.61
N GLN A 284 -15.78 -16.98 -1.65
CA GLN A 284 -16.96 -16.52 -2.39
C GLN A 284 -17.60 -15.28 -1.70
N ASN A 285 -17.97 -14.26 -2.49
CA ASN A 285 -18.44 -12.94 -2.04
C ASN A 285 -17.36 -12.07 -1.37
N ASP A 286 -16.11 -12.23 -1.78
CA ASP A 286 -14.99 -11.42 -1.29
C ASP A 286 -14.88 -10.09 -2.08
N ASN A 287 -13.75 -9.39 -1.94
CA ASN A 287 -13.50 -8.05 -2.48
C ASN A 287 -13.91 -7.90 -3.96
N TYR A 288 -13.53 -8.82 -4.85
CA TYR A 288 -13.87 -8.74 -6.27
C TYR A 288 -15.38 -8.70 -6.50
N ASP A 289 -16.13 -9.63 -5.90
CA ASP A 289 -17.58 -9.76 -6.12
C ASP A 289 -18.33 -8.51 -5.63
N VAL A 290 -17.87 -7.92 -4.51
CA VAL A 290 -18.43 -6.67 -3.99
C VAL A 290 -18.19 -5.50 -4.94
N TYR A 291 -16.99 -5.40 -5.51
CA TYR A 291 -16.67 -4.37 -6.50
C TYR A 291 -17.42 -4.56 -7.80
N GLU A 292 -17.47 -5.79 -8.32
CA GLU A 292 -18.21 -6.13 -9.53
C GLU A 292 -19.69 -5.72 -9.40
N LYS A 293 -20.32 -6.06 -8.28
CA LYS A 293 -21.70 -5.66 -8.00
C LYS A 293 -21.89 -4.14 -7.93
N ILE A 294 -20.96 -3.41 -7.31
CA ILE A 294 -21.08 -1.95 -7.18
C ILE A 294 -20.88 -1.25 -8.52
N PHE A 295 -19.93 -1.72 -9.34
CA PHE A 295 -19.66 -1.18 -10.66
C PHE A 295 -20.57 -1.74 -11.77
N SER A 296 -21.47 -2.68 -11.46
CA SER A 296 -22.42 -3.21 -12.44
C SER A 296 -23.37 -2.10 -12.90
N ARG A 297 -23.44 -1.87 -14.21
CA ARG A 297 -24.27 -0.80 -14.79
C ARG A 297 -25.77 -1.11 -14.72
N GLU A 298 -26.13 -2.38 -14.68
CA GLU A 298 -27.51 -2.84 -14.71
C GLU A 298 -28.26 -2.56 -13.39
N ASP A 299 -27.56 -2.53 -12.25
CA ASP A 299 -28.18 -2.34 -10.94
C ASP A 299 -27.92 -0.97 -10.29
N SER A 300 -26.84 -0.26 -10.69
CA SER A 300 -26.36 0.93 -9.97
C SER A 300 -26.73 2.28 -10.61
N GLY A 301 -27.14 2.29 -11.89
CA GLY A 301 -27.34 3.54 -12.65
C GLY A 301 -26.04 4.34 -12.91
N TYR A 302 -24.87 3.77 -12.58
CA TYR A 302 -23.56 4.41 -12.67
C TYR A 302 -23.21 4.84 -14.12
N GLN A 303 -22.82 6.11 -14.28
CA GLN A 303 -22.46 6.70 -15.58
C GLN A 303 -20.96 7.05 -15.72
N GLY A 304 -20.16 6.81 -14.68
CA GLY A 304 -18.73 7.14 -14.66
C GLY A 304 -17.82 6.13 -15.37
N THR A 305 -16.52 6.38 -15.26
CA THR A 305 -15.48 5.48 -15.79
C THR A 305 -15.53 4.12 -15.10
N VAL A 306 -15.79 3.06 -15.85
CA VAL A 306 -15.78 1.70 -15.31
C VAL A 306 -14.34 1.19 -15.29
N PRO A 307 -13.78 0.86 -14.11
CA PRO A 307 -12.46 0.28 -14.02
C PRO A 307 -12.47 -1.16 -14.55
N VAL A 308 -11.32 -1.64 -15.02
CA VAL A 308 -11.12 -3.06 -15.30
C VAL A 308 -10.91 -3.77 -13.97
N LEU A 309 -11.77 -4.74 -13.65
CA LEU A 309 -11.64 -5.57 -12.45
C LEU A 309 -10.86 -6.84 -12.80
N LEU A 310 -9.84 -7.18 -12.02
CA LEU A 310 -9.09 -8.41 -12.16
C LEU A 310 -9.13 -9.21 -10.86
N MET A 311 -9.52 -10.48 -10.97
CA MET A 311 -9.44 -11.47 -9.88
C MET A 311 -8.00 -11.95 -9.66
N ASP A 312 -7.05 -11.03 -9.53
CA ASP A 312 -5.62 -11.33 -9.39
C ASP A 312 -5.00 -10.47 -8.27
N GLN A 313 -3.92 -10.97 -7.68
CA GLN A 313 -3.05 -10.27 -6.73
C GLN A 313 -1.80 -9.73 -7.40
N ASP A 314 -1.48 -10.16 -8.61
CA ASP A 314 -0.20 -9.87 -9.25
C ASP A 314 -0.16 -8.50 -9.93
N MET A 315 -0.24 -7.45 -9.11
CA MET A 315 -0.10 -6.05 -9.54
C MET A 315 1.23 -5.81 -10.27
N HIS A 316 2.27 -6.56 -9.93
CA HIS A 316 3.57 -6.48 -10.59
C HIS A 316 3.46 -6.90 -12.06
N ALA A 317 2.77 -8.00 -12.36
CA ALA A 317 2.54 -8.44 -13.73
C ALA A 317 1.76 -7.40 -14.55
N ILE A 318 0.71 -6.82 -13.97
CA ILE A 318 -0.12 -5.80 -14.63
C ILE A 318 0.72 -4.54 -14.93
N ALA A 319 1.47 -4.05 -13.94
CA ALA A 319 2.30 -2.85 -14.09
C ALA A 319 3.39 -3.05 -15.15
N VAL A 320 4.03 -4.22 -15.19
CA VAL A 320 5.07 -4.56 -16.16
C VAL A 320 4.50 -4.68 -17.57
N ALA A 321 3.35 -5.35 -17.73
CA ALA A 321 2.66 -5.44 -19.01
C ALA A 321 2.26 -4.04 -19.53
N ALA A 322 1.65 -3.21 -18.67
CA ALA A 322 1.28 -1.84 -19.03
C ALA A 322 2.49 -0.99 -19.43
N ALA A 323 3.60 -1.10 -18.70
CA ALA A 323 4.83 -0.38 -19.01
C ALA A 323 5.44 -0.80 -20.36
N GLY A 324 5.36 -2.08 -20.70
CA GLY A 324 5.82 -2.64 -21.98
C GLY A 324 4.95 -2.29 -23.19
N CYS A 325 3.62 -2.22 -23.02
CA CYS A 325 2.70 -1.92 -24.11
C CYS A 325 2.74 -0.45 -24.57
N LEU A 326 3.12 0.49 -23.72
CA LEU A 326 3.21 1.93 -24.05
C LEU A 326 4.45 2.30 -24.90
N LEU A 327 5.16 1.32 -25.45
CA LEU A 327 6.29 1.49 -26.39
C LEU A 327 5.91 1.18 -27.85
N ALA A 328 4.68 0.73 -28.11
CA ALA A 328 4.12 0.52 -29.45
C ALA A 328 3.28 1.74 -29.89
#